data_AF-A0A7X6Y1J3-F1
#
_entry.id   AF-A0A7X6Y1J3-F1
#
_cell.length_a   1.000
_cell.length_b   1.000
_cell.length_c   1.000
_cell.angle_alpha   90.00
_cell.angle_beta   90.00
_cell.angle_gamma   90.00
#
_symmetry.space_group_name_H-M   'P 1'
#
loop_
_entity.id
_entity.type
_entity.pdbx_description
1 polymer ?
#
loop_
_entity_poly.entity_id
_entity_poly.type
_entity_poly.pdbx_seq_one_letter_code
_entity_poly.pdbx_strand_id
1 'polypeptide(L)' 'MKKIGSALLVTILIFFFSFIVISPIIEKIGYSSVEGSYHAATHAILVSLIFTVLICTIVIIEEINKIKK' A
#
# COMPACT_ATOMS: atom_id res chain seq x y z
N MET A 1 -16.03 -14.64 3.26
CA MET A 1 -15.84 -13.71 2.11
C MET A 1 -15.86 -12.22 2.48
N LYS A 2 -16.67 -11.75 3.45
CA LYS A 2 -16.74 -10.31 3.84
C LYS A 2 -15.38 -9.68 4.21
N LYS A 3 -14.48 -10.44 4.84
CA LYS A 3 -13.17 -9.95 5.30
C LYS A 3 -12.16 -9.76 4.16
N ILE A 4 -12.20 -10.63 3.15
CA ILE A 4 -11.38 -10.49 1.93
C ILE A 4 -11.82 -9.25 1.15
N GLY A 5 -13.14 -9.05 0.99
CA GLY A 5 -13.68 -7.83 0.37
C GLY A 5 -13.27 -6.57 1.11
N SER A 6 -13.33 -6.59 2.45
CA SER A 6 -12.87 -5.46 3.28
C SER A 6 -11.37 -5.22 3.16
N ALA A 7 -10.55 -6.27 3.12
CA ALA A 7 -9.10 -6.17 2.97
C ALA A 7 -8.72 -5.55 1.62
N LEU A 8 -9.36 -6.01 0.53
CA LEU A 8 -9.18 -5.46 -0.82
C LEU A 8 -9.55 -3.98 -0.87
N LEU A 9 -10.68 -3.61 -0.24
CA LEU A 9 -11.15 -2.23 -0.20
C LEU A 9 -10.20 -1.32 0.58
N VAL A 10 -9.65 -1.80 1.70
CA VAL A 10 -8.62 -1.09 2.47
C VAL A 10 -7.32 -0.95 1.66
N THR A 11 -6.87 -1.99 0.96
CA THR A 11 -5.68 -1.92 0.09
C THR A 11 -5.85 -0.88 -1.02
N ILE A 12 -7.01 -0.86 -1.67
CA ILE A 12 -7.33 0.12 -2.73
C ILE A 12 -7.30 1.54 -2.16
N LEU A 13 -7.92 1.76 -0.99
CA LEU A 13 -7.90 3.07 -0.33
C LEU A 13 -6.47 3.50 0.03
N ILE A 14 -5.63 2.60 0.53
CA ILE A 14 -4.23 2.88 0.86
C ILE A 14 -3.43 3.22 -0.40
N PHE A 15 -3.67 2.53 -1.52
CA PHE A 15 -3.04 2.84 -2.80
C PHE A 15 -3.36 4.27 -3.25
N PHE A 16 -4.65 4.63 -3.29
CA PHE A 16 -5.07 5.98 -3.69
C PHE A 16 -4.61 7.05 -2.70
N PHE A 17 -4.63 6.77 -1.40
CA PHE A 17 -4.06 7.67 -0.39
C PHE A 17 -2.56 7.89 -0.62
N SER A 18 -1.80 6.83 -0.88
CA SER A 18 -0.37 6.93 -1.17
C SER A 18 -0.11 7.72 -2.45
N PHE A 19 -0.90 7.50 -3.49
CA PHE A 19 -0.75 8.19 -4.77
C PHE A 19 -1.12 9.69 -4.68
N ILE A 20 -2.24 10.02 -4.04
CA ILE A 20 -2.77 11.39 -4.00
C ILE A 20 -2.10 12.23 -2.92
N VAL A 21 -1.78 11.64 -1.76
CA VAL A 21 -1.25 12.38 -0.60
C VAL A 21 0.25 12.23 -0.48
N ILE A 22 0.76 10.99 -0.50
CA ILE A 22 2.19 10.74 -0.23
C ILE A 22 3.06 11.16 -1.44
N SER A 23 2.64 10.87 -2.67
CA SER A 23 3.41 11.23 -3.88
C SER A 23 3.77 12.72 -3.97
N PRO A 24 2.82 13.68 -3.87
CA PRO A 24 3.17 15.10 -3.95
C PRO A 24 3.96 15.60 -2.74
N ILE A 25 3.83 14.95 -1.57
CA ILE A 25 4.66 15.26 -0.40
C ILE A 25 6.11 14.84 -0.68
N ILE A 26 6.33 13.63 -1.20
CA ILE A 26 7.67 13.14 -1.55
C ILE A 26 8.30 14.01 -2.64
N GLU A 27 7.56 14.37 -3.69
CA GLU A 27 8.06 15.26 -4.74
C GLU A 27 8.57 16.60 -4.18
N LYS A 28 7.87 17.16 -3.19
CA LYS A 28 8.26 18.44 -2.53
C LYS A 28 9.47 18.34 -1.60
N ILE A 29 9.87 17.15 -1.14
CA ILE A 29 10.94 16.96 -0.14
C ILE A 29 12.35 16.87 -0.77
N GLY A 30 12.46 16.80 -2.10
CA GLY A 30 13.77 16.82 -2.76
C GLY A 30 13.83 16.19 -4.15
N TYR A 31 12.68 15.85 -4.71
CA TYR A 31 12.55 15.16 -5.99
C TYR A 31 12.00 16.11 -7.08
N SER A 32 12.53 17.34 -7.14
CA SER A 32 12.09 18.39 -8.06
C SER A 32 12.65 18.27 -9.49
N SER A 33 13.61 17.36 -9.72
CA SER A 33 14.13 17.04 -11.05
C SER A 33 13.30 15.93 -11.70
N VAL A 34 13.33 15.83 -13.03
CA VAL A 34 12.69 14.74 -13.78
C VAL A 34 13.15 13.37 -13.27
N GLU A 35 14.43 13.21 -12.98
CA GLU A 35 15.05 12.03 -12.37
C GLU A 35 14.52 11.77 -10.95
N GLY A 36 14.26 12.84 -10.20
CA GLY A 36 13.66 12.75 -8.88
C GLY A 36 12.21 12.25 -8.91
N SER A 37 11.41 12.63 -9.92
CA SER A 37 10.02 12.16 -10.04
C SER A 37 9.93 10.64 -10.18
N TYR A 38 10.87 10.00 -10.88
CA TYR A 38 10.92 8.54 -11.01
C TYR A 38 11.24 7.87 -9.67
N HIS A 39 12.12 8.48 -8.86
CA HIS A 39 12.37 8.01 -7.51
C HIS A 39 11.15 8.20 -6.61
N ALA A 40 10.44 9.33 -6.69
CA ALA A 40 9.23 9.56 -5.91
C ALA A 40 8.13 8.53 -6.24
N ALA A 41 7.91 8.26 -7.54
CA ALA A 41 6.97 7.23 -7.99
C ALA A 41 7.37 5.83 -7.50
N THR A 42 8.67 5.50 -7.55
CA THR A 42 9.18 4.22 -7.05
C THR A 42 8.96 4.07 -5.54
N HIS A 43 9.21 5.12 -4.76
CA HIS A 43 8.94 5.11 -3.31
C HIS A 43 7.45 4.96 -3.01
N ALA A 44 6.57 5.62 -3.76
CA ALA A 44 5.12 5.47 -3.60
C ALA A 44 4.65 4.04 -3.90
N ILE A 45 5.19 3.40 -4.95
CA ILE A 45 4.91 1.99 -5.29
C ILE A 45 5.42 1.06 -4.19
N LEU A 46 6.63 1.28 -3.67
CA LEU A 46 7.20 0.50 -2.57
C LEU A 46 6.33 0.58 -1.31
N VAL A 47 5.85 1.78 -0.96
CA VAL A 47 4.94 1.97 0.18
C VAL A 47 3.65 1.19 -0.05
N SER A 48 3.05 1.26 -1.24
CA SER A 48 1.87 0.48 -1.58
C SER A 48 2.10 -1.04 -1.49
N LEU A 49 3.27 -1.51 -1.93
CA LEU A 49 3.64 -2.92 -1.88
C LEU A 49 3.76 -3.40 -0.42
N ILE A 50 4.40 -2.62 0.45
CA ILE A 50 4.53 -2.93 1.88
C ILE A 50 3.15 -3.12 2.53
N PHE A 51 2.23 -2.17 2.31
CA PHE A 51 0.88 -2.28 2.86
C PHE A 51 0.10 -3.47 2.27
N THR A 52 0.29 -3.76 0.98
CA THR A 52 -0.33 -4.92 0.33
C THR A 52 0.15 -6.23 0.96
N VAL A 53 1.46 -6.38 1.16
CA VAL A 53 2.04 -7.57 1.79
C VAL A 53 1.52 -7.73 3.21
N LEU A 54 1.51 -6.66 4.01
CA LEU A 54 0.97 -6.68 5.38
C LEU A 54 -0.49 -7.15 5.42
N ILE A 55 -1.34 -6.63 4.53
CA ILE A 55 -2.75 -7.03 4.47
C ILE A 55 -2.87 -8.51 4.06
N CYS A 56 -2.13 -8.95 3.05
CA CYS A 56 -2.11 -10.35 2.65
C CYS A 56 -1.69 -11.27 3.81
N THR A 57 -0.63 -10.89 4.55
CA THR A 57 -0.17 -11.64 5.73
C THR A 57 -1.25 -11.72 6.80
N ILE A 58 -1.93 -10.62 7.12
CA ILE A 58 -3.03 -10.60 8.11
C ILE A 58 -4.15 -11.55 7.67
N VAL A 59 -4.56 -11.50 6.40
CA VAL A 59 -5.63 -12.36 5.86
C VAL A 59 -5.24 -13.84 5.95
N ILE A 60 -4.00 -14.19 5.58
CA ILE A 60 -3.49 -15.57 5.64
C ILE A 60 -3.48 -16.06 7.09
N ILE A 61 -2.93 -15.28 8.02
CA ILE A 61 -2.87 -15.64 9.45
C ILE A 61 -4.28 -15.83 10.02
N GLU A 62 -5.22 -14.95 9.67
CA GLU A 62 -6.59 -15.06 10.14
C GLU A 62 -7.26 -16.36 9.66
N GLU A 63 -7.03 -16.75 8.41
CA GLU A 63 -7.60 -17.97 7.86
C GLU A 63 -6.96 -19.23 8.46
N ILE A 64 -5.64 -19.24 8.67
CA ILE A 64 -4.94 -20.31 9.40
C ILE A 64 -5.52 -20.48 10.82
N ASN A 65 -5.77 -19.36 11.52
CA ASN A 65 -6.33 -19.38 12.87
C ASN A 65 -7.79 -19.87 12.90
N LYS A 66 -8.58 -19.62 11.85
CA LYS A 66 -9.92 -20.22 11.74
C LYS A 66 -9.87 -21.72 11.53
N ILE A 67 -8.94 -22.23 10.71
CA ILE A 67 -8.83 -23.66 10.43
C ILE A 67 -8.34 -24.43 11.68
N LYS A 68 -7.50 -23.80 12.51
CA LYS A 68 -7.02 -24.38 13.78
C LYS A 68 -8.05 -24.43 14.90
N LYS A 69 -9.19 -23.73 14.78
CA LYS A 69 -10.22 -23.62 15.81
C LYS A 69 -11.42 -24.48 15.46
#